data_AF-A0AAV6CV87-F1
#
_entry.id   AF-A0AAV6CV87-F1
#
_cell.length_a   1.000
_cell.length_b   1.000
_cell.length_c   1.000
_cell.angle_alpha   90.00
_cell.angle_beta   90.00
_cell.angle_gamma   90.00
#
_symmetry.space_group_name_H-M   'P 1'
#
loop_
_entity.id
_entity.type
_entity.pdbx_description
1 polymer ?
#
loop_
_entity_poly.entity_id
_entity_poly.type
_entity_poly.pdbx_seq_one_letter_code
_entity_poly.pdbx_strand_id
1 'polypeptide(L)' 'MSPRERAALRFAEKLAVDHHKVDDALWSELRQRFSEAEIIELVAHTTLYIGLGRFNEIVGLDPA' A
#
# COMPACT_ATOMS: atom_id res chain seq x y z
N MET A 1 6.29 15.47 4.83
CA MET A 1 6.40 14.00 4.77
C MET A 1 7.84 13.56 4.94
N SER A 2 8.09 12.58 5.80
CA SER A 2 9.39 11.92 6.00
C SER A 2 9.74 10.98 4.84
N PRO A 3 11.02 10.57 4.68
CA PRO A 3 11.38 9.55 3.71
C PRO A 3 10.60 8.23 3.88
N ARG A 4 10.33 7.82 5.14
CA ARG A 4 9.54 6.63 5.47
C ARG A 4 8.10 6.75 4.99
N GLU A 5 7.44 7.89 5.24
CA GLU A 5 6.08 8.17 4.76
C GLU A 5 6.00 8.21 3.23
N ARG A 6 7.00 8.81 2.56
CA ARG A 6 7.03 8.84 1.08
C ARG A 6 7.15 7.44 0.47
N ALA A 7 7.92 6.55 1.09
CA ALA A 7 8.05 5.16 0.62
C ALA A 7 6.73 4.39 0.77
N ALA A 8 6.04 4.53 1.91
CA ALA A 8 4.73 3.94 2.13
C ALA A 8 3.67 4.46 1.14
N LEU A 9 3.65 5.77 0.88
CA LEU A 9 2.71 6.36 -0.07
C LEU A 9 2.93 5.81 -1.49
N ARG A 10 4.18 5.78 -1.97
CA ARG A 10 4.51 5.20 -3.29
C ARG A 10 4.16 3.71 -3.39
N PHE A 11 4.34 2.96 -2.30
CA PHE A 11 3.90 1.58 -2.24
C PHE A 11 2.38 1.48 -2.42
N ALA A 12 1.60 2.27 -1.69
CA ALA A 12 0.14 2.29 -1.80
C ALA A 12 -0.35 2.71 -3.19
N GLU A 13 0.25 3.74 -3.78
CA GLU A 13 -0.05 4.19 -5.14
C GLU A 13 0.19 3.09 -6.19
N LYS A 14 1.36 2.44 -6.13
CA LYS A 14 1.69 1.33 -7.04
C LYS A 14 0.76 0.14 -6.81
N LEU A 15 0.51 -0.24 -5.56
CA LEU A 15 -0.40 -1.35 -5.24
C LEU A 15 -1.84 -1.09 -5.75
N ALA A 16 -2.31 0.16 -5.69
CA ALA A 16 -3.64 0.53 -6.16
C ALA A 16 -3.76 0.52 -7.69
N VAL A 17 -2.73 0.97 -8.41
CA VAL A 17 -2.76 1.18 -9.87
C VAL A 17 -2.21 -0.01 -10.66
N ASP A 18 -1.04 -0.53 -10.26
CA ASP A 18 -0.35 -1.65 -10.92
C ASP A 18 0.64 -2.30 -9.96
N HIS A 19 0.20 -3.35 -9.27
CA HIS A 19 0.99 -4.01 -8.24
C HIS A 19 2.25 -4.71 -8.78
N HIS A 20 2.36 -4.96 -10.09
CA HIS A 20 3.59 -5.45 -10.72
C HIS A 20 4.71 -4.39 -10.70
N LYS A 21 4.37 -3.11 -10.53
CA LYS A 21 5.35 -2.03 -10.39
C LYS A 21 5.90 -1.92 -8.97
N VAL A 22 5.47 -2.73 -8.01
CA VAL A 22 6.18 -2.87 -6.73
C VAL A 22 7.45 -3.71 -6.97
N ASP A 23 8.43 -3.04 -7.56
CA ASP A 23 9.71 -3.58 -8.01
C ASP A 23 10.71 -3.76 -6.86
N ASP A 24 11.83 -4.43 -7.16
CA ASP A 24 12.90 -4.72 -6.20
C ASP A 24 13.52 -3.45 -5.59
N ALA A 25 13.58 -2.36 -6.35
CA ALA A 25 14.09 -1.09 -5.86
C ALA A 25 13.19 -0.53 -4.74
N LEU A 26 11.87 -0.58 -4.94
CA LEU A 26 10.91 -0.16 -3.91
C LEU A 26 10.92 -1.10 -2.70
N TRP A 27 10.99 -2.42 -2.92
CA TRP A 27 11.11 -3.37 -1.82
C TRP A 27 12.39 -3.15 -1.00
N SER A 28 13.51 -2.85 -1.66
CA SER A 28 14.77 -2.51 -1.00
C SER A 28 14.64 -1.24 -0.15
N GLU A 29 14.00 -0.19 -0.69
CA GLU A 29 13.75 1.03 0.07
C GLU A 29 12.83 0.80 1.29
N LEU A 30 11.78 -0.01 1.14
CA LEU A 30 10.89 -0.36 2.25
C LEU A 30 11.68 -1.09 3.35
N ARG A 31 12.53 -2.06 3.01
CA ARG A 31 13.36 -2.79 3.98
C ARG A 31 14.42 -1.91 4.68
N GLN A 32 14.82 -0.79 4.09
CA GLN A 32 15.71 0.19 4.74
C GLN A 32 14.99 1.09 5.76
N ARG A 33 13.66 1.15 5.70
CA ARG A 33 12.84 2.14 6.43
C ARG A 33 11.88 1.51 7.42
N PHE A 34 11.55 0.23 7.22
CA PHE A 34 10.58 -0.54 7.98
C PHE A 34 11.19 -1.87 8.41
N SER A 35 10.80 -2.36 9.57
CA SER A 35 11.04 -3.76 9.97
C SER A 35 10.19 -4.70 9.12
N GLU A 36 10.51 -5.99 9.13
CA GLU A 36 9.72 -7.01 8.42
C GLU A 36 8.25 -7.02 8.88
N ALA A 37 8.01 -6.93 10.20
CA ALA A 37 6.66 -6.86 10.75
C ALA A 37 5.90 -5.62 10.27
N GLU A 38 6.56 -4.46 10.24
CA GLU A 38 5.97 -3.23 9.73
C GLU A 38 5.67 -3.30 8.23
N ILE A 39 6.49 -4.00 7.45
CA ILE A 39 6.23 -4.25 6.02
C ILE A 39 5.00 -5.14 5.85
N ILE A 40 4.89 -6.22 6.62
CA ILE A 40 3.71 -7.10 6.59
C ILE A 40 2.46 -6.30 6.91
N GLU A 41 2.49 -5.48 7.97
CA GLU A 41 1.38 -4.61 8.33
C GLU A 41 1.06 -3.59 7.24
N LEU A 42 2.07 -2.97 6.62
CA LEU A 42 1.87 -2.04 5.51
C LEU A 42 1.17 -2.72 4.34
N VAL A 43 1.65 -3.89 3.91
CA VAL A 43 1.06 -4.66 2.81
C VAL A 43 -0.37 -5.07 3.15
N ALA A 44 -0.60 -5.62 4.35
CA ALA A 44 -1.91 -6.10 4.79
C ALA A 44 -2.95 -4.99 4.82
N HIS A 45 -2.66 -3.88 5.52
CA HIS A 45 -3.61 -2.76 5.63
C HIS A 45 -3.86 -2.10 4.27
N THR A 46 -2.81 -1.86 3.49
CA THR A 46 -2.97 -1.20 2.18
C THR A 46 -3.81 -2.07 1.24
N THR A 47 -3.56 -3.38 1.21
CA THR A 47 -4.36 -4.33 0.41
C THR A 47 -5.82 -4.37 0.86
N LEU A 48 -6.04 -4.42 2.18
CA LEU A 48 -7.38 -4.45 2.77
C LEU A 48 -8.18 -3.21 2.38
N TYR A 49 -7.64 -2.00 2.58
CA TYR A 49 -8.36 -0.77 2.30
C TYR A 49 -8.58 -0.52 0.81
N ILE A 50 -7.63 -0.89 -0.05
CA ILE A 50 -7.83 -0.84 -1.51
C ILE A 50 -8.95 -1.81 -1.92
N GLY A 51 -8.94 -3.04 -1.38
CA GLY A 51 -9.99 -4.03 -1.62
C GLY A 51 -11.36 -3.56 -1.13
N LEU A 52 -11.40 -2.96 0.06
CA LEU A 52 -12.63 -2.42 0.64
C LEU A 52 -13.20 -1.25 -0.19
N GLY A 53 -12.34 -0.37 -0.71
CA GLY A 53 -12.78 0.70 -1.62
C GLY A 53 -13.48 0.15 -2.86
N ARG A 54 -12.89 -0.88 -3.49
CA ARG A 54 -13.49 -1.57 -4.65
C ARG A 54 -14.78 -2.30 -4.29
N PHE A 55 -14.81 -2.94 -3.12
CA PHE A 55 -16.03 -3.57 -2.62
C PHE A 55 -17.16 -2.53 -2.50
N ASN A 56 -16.93 -1.42 -1.81
CA ASN A 56 -17.91 -0.34 -1.63
C ASN A 56 -18.43 0.19 -2.98
N GLU A 57 -17.53 0.40 -3.94
CA GLU A 57 -17.89 0.83 -5.30
C GLU A 57 -18.81 -0.18 -6.00
N ILE A 58 -18.49 -1.47 -5.93
CA ILE A 58 -19.28 -2.55 -6.55
C ILE A 58 -20.68 -2.64 -5.94
N VAL A 59 -20.80 -2.47 -4.62
CA VAL A 59 -22.08 -2.61 -3.92
C VAL A 59 -22.89 -1.30 -3.85
N GLY A 60 -22.31 -0.16 -4.25
CA GLY A 60 -22.96 1.14 -4.19
C GLY A 60 -23.11 1.69 -2.76
N LEU A 61 -22.19 1.34 -1.86
CA LEU A 61 -22.13 1.94 -0.52
C LEU A 61 -21.42 3.28 -0.61
N ASP A 62 -22.11 4.35 -0.18
CA ASP A 62 -21.45 5.63 0.02
C ASP A 62 -20.39 5.51 1.14
N PRO A 63 -19.24 6.18 1.02
CA PRO A 63 -18.28 6.28 2.12
C PRO A 63 -18.98 6.89 3.34
N ALA A 64 -18.88 6.22 4.50
CA ALA A 64 -19.38 6.75 5.77
C ALA A 64 -18.58 7.97 6.25
#